data_AF-A0A7S1T4J2-F1
#
_entry.id   AF-A0A7S1T4J2-F1
#
_cell.length_a   1.000
_cell.length_b   1.000
_cell.length_c   1.000
_cell.angle_alpha   90.00
_cell.angle_beta   90.00
_cell.angle_gamma   90.00
#
_symmetry.space_group_name_H-M   'P 1'
#
loop_
_entity.id
_entity.type
_entity.pdbx_description
1 polymer ?
#
loop_
_entity_poly.entity_id
_entity_poly.type
_entity_poly.pdbx_seq_one_letter_code
_entity_poly.pdbx_strand_id
1 'polypeptide(L)'
;ATLGALVVMDVHARDVVTNLVKDGVTALSDFAWQAQLRTYWEADEEGEKGMTTMMRMMSAEVEYGYEYLGNSSRLVITPLTDRCYITLTQAQRLVLGGAPAGPAGTGKTESVKDLAR
;
A
#
# COMPACT_ATOMS: atom_id res chain seq x y z
N ALA A 1 16.89 -5.41 -12.18
CA ALA A 1 15.48 -5.07 -11.90
C ALA A 1 15.12 -5.36 -10.44
N THR A 2 15.33 -6.58 -9.93
CA THR A 2 14.93 -7.01 -8.57
C THR A 2 15.47 -6.12 -7.44
N LEU A 3 16.76 -5.80 -7.47
CA LEU A 3 17.39 -4.98 -6.42
C LEU A 3 16.80 -3.55 -6.38
N GLY A 4 16.47 -2.98 -7.55
CA GLY A 4 15.91 -1.63 -7.62
C GLY A 4 14.53 -1.54 -6.97
N ALA A 5 13.67 -2.56 -7.18
CA ALA A 5 12.36 -2.61 -6.54
C ALA A 5 12.47 -2.71 -5.01
N LEU A 6 13.39 -3.54 -4.50
CA LEU A 6 13.66 -3.66 -3.06
C LEU A 6 14.16 -2.33 -2.47
N VAL A 7 15.12 -1.68 -3.12
CA VAL A 7 15.66 -0.38 -2.68
C VAL A 7 14.56 0.69 -2.61
N VAL A 8 13.64 0.73 -3.57
CA VAL A 8 12.52 1.69 -3.56
C VAL A 8 11.61 1.46 -2.35
N MET A 9 11.27 0.21 -2.04
CA MET A 9 10.43 -0.12 -0.89
C MET A 9 11.15 0.19 0.43
N ASP A 10 12.43 -0.15 0.55
CA ASP A 10 13.23 0.08 1.76
C ASP A 10 13.43 1.57 2.05
N VAL A 11 13.69 2.38 1.01
CA VAL A 11 13.82 3.84 1.17
C VAL A 11 12.51 4.45 1.63
N HIS A 12 11.38 4.04 1.05
CA HIS A 12 10.07 4.48 1.48
C HIS A 12 9.79 4.09 2.94
N ALA A 13 10.03 2.83 3.32
CA ALA A 13 9.82 2.37 4.70
C ALA A 13 10.68 3.14 5.71
N ARG A 14 11.95 3.41 5.38
CA ARG A 14 12.83 4.24 6.21
C ARG A 14 12.27 5.66 6.39
N ASP A 15 11.79 6.27 5.32
CA ASP A 15 11.26 7.63 5.35
C ASP A 15 9.96 7.69 6.18
N VAL A 16 9.09 6.68 6.06
CA VAL A 16 7.90 6.51 6.91
C VAL A 16 8.28 6.42 8.38
N VAL A 17 9.21 5.52 8.75
CA VAL A 17 9.67 5.37 10.14
C VAL A 17 10.25 6.68 10.68
N THR A 18 11.04 7.39 9.88
CA THR A 18 11.62 8.68 10.25
C THR A 18 10.53 9.71 10.54
N ASN A 19 9.46 9.74 9.75
CA ASN A 19 8.35 10.66 9.96
C ASN A 19 7.51 10.29 11.19
N LEU A 20 7.23 8.99 11.40
CA LEU A 20 6.50 8.52 12.59
C LEU A 20 7.22 8.90 13.89
N VAL A 21 8.55 8.79 13.91
CA VAL A 21 9.37 9.19 15.07
C VAL A 21 9.32 10.71 15.28
N LYS A 22 9.44 11.50 14.21
CA LYS A 22 9.36 12.98 14.29
C LYS A 22 8.00 13.46 14.77
N ASP A 23 6.93 12.80 14.34
CA ASP A 23 5.56 13.15 14.70
C ASP A 23 5.14 12.62 16.08
N GLY A 24 6.02 11.85 16.75
CA GLY A 24 5.75 11.32 18.09
C GLY A 24 4.61 10.29 18.13
N VAL A 25 4.42 9.55 17.03
CA VAL A 25 3.36 8.54 16.91
C VAL A 25 3.63 7.38 17.87
N THR A 26 2.68 7.11 18.76
CA THR A 26 2.82 6.09 19.80
C THR A 26 1.66 5.11 19.83
N ALA A 27 0.52 5.45 19.23
CA ALA A 27 -0.66 4.59 19.21
C ALA A 27 -0.87 3.96 17.83
N LEU A 28 -1.32 2.70 17.82
CA LEU A 28 -1.75 2.05 16.58
C LEU A 28 -2.99 2.72 15.98
N SER A 29 -3.76 3.50 16.73
CA SER A 29 -4.91 4.24 16.23
C SER A 29 -4.53 5.57 15.54
N ASP A 30 -3.27 5.99 15.62
CA ASP A 30 -2.83 7.26 15.04
C ASP A 30 -2.95 7.25 13.51
N PHE A 31 -3.48 8.35 12.97
CA PHE A 31 -3.71 8.50 11.54
C PHE A 31 -2.43 8.26 10.72
N ALA A 32 -1.29 8.80 11.16
CA ALA A 32 -0.01 8.67 10.45
C ALA A 32 0.42 7.19 10.28
N TRP A 33 0.10 6.33 11.25
CA TRP A 33 0.33 4.89 11.18
C TRP A 33 -0.73 4.17 10.36
N GLN A 34 -2.01 4.50 10.57
CA GLN A 34 -3.13 3.88 9.84
C GLN A 34 -3.12 4.22 8.34
N ALA A 35 -2.57 5.37 7.96
CA ALA A 35 -2.44 5.82 6.58
C ALA A 35 -1.43 5.01 5.74
N GLN A 36 -0.57 4.20 6.37
CA GLN A 36 0.42 3.39 5.68
C GLN A 36 -0.17 2.08 5.14
N LEU A 37 0.35 1.59 4.01
CA LEU A 37 0.06 0.24 3.53
C LEU A 37 0.83 -0.76 4.39
N ARG A 38 0.12 -1.60 5.13
CA ARG A 38 0.73 -2.56 6.07
C ARG A 38 0.38 -3.98 5.68
N THR A 39 1.36 -4.86 5.74
CA THR A 39 1.20 -6.29 5.46
C THR A 39 1.29 -7.09 6.75
N TYR A 40 0.34 -7.98 6.95
CA TYR A 40 0.26 -8.88 8.10
C TYR A 40 0.23 -10.32 7.62
N TRP A 41 0.94 -11.19 8.33
CA TRP A 41 0.89 -12.63 8.12
C TRP A 41 0.02 -13.22 9.21
N GLU A 42 -1.21 -13.58 8.86
CA GLU A 42 -2.24 -14.01 9.82
C GLU A 42 -3.03 -15.21 9.30
N ALA A 43 -3.78 -15.86 10.18
CA ALA A 43 -4.63 -16.97 9.77
C ALA A 43 -5.79 -16.43 8.91
N ASP A 44 -6.13 -17.20 7.88
CA ASP A 44 -7.34 -16.98 7.08
C ASP A 44 -8.56 -16.92 8.00
N GLU A 45 -9.46 -15.95 7.77
CA GLU A 45 -10.65 -15.75 8.61
C GLU A 45 -11.56 -16.98 8.61
N GLU A 46 -11.58 -17.72 7.50
CA GLU A 46 -12.37 -18.94 7.32
C GLU A 46 -11.63 -20.20 7.82
N GLY A 47 -10.34 -20.08 8.13
CA GLY A 47 -9.50 -21.17 8.63
C GLY A 47 -9.24 -22.31 7.64
N GLU A 48 -9.70 -22.16 6.39
CA GLU A 48 -9.64 -23.22 5.37
C GLU A 48 -8.26 -23.32 4.71
N LYS A 49 -7.59 -22.18 4.49
CA LYS A 49 -6.32 -22.11 3.74
C LYS A 49 -5.06 -21.99 4.61
N GLY A 50 -5.22 -21.95 5.94
CA GLY A 50 -4.11 -21.78 6.88
C GLY A 50 -3.73 -20.31 7.05
N MET A 51 -2.48 -19.94 6.76
CA MET A 51 -1.98 -18.57 6.91
C MET A 51 -2.01 -17.83 5.56
N THR A 52 -2.44 -16.57 5.58
CA THR A 52 -2.52 -15.69 4.40
C THR A 52 -1.91 -14.31 4.70
N THR A 53 -1.60 -13.57 3.65
CA THR A 53 -1.08 -12.20 3.73
C THR A 53 -2.25 -11.23 3.63
N MET A 54 -2.49 -10.50 4.72
CA MET A 54 -3.52 -9.48 4.78
C MET A 54 -2.91 -8.08 4.63
N MET A 55 -3.41 -7.32 3.67
CA MET A 55 -3.02 -5.94 3.46
C MET A 55 -4.04 -5.03 4.15
N ARG A 56 -3.57 -4.14 5.03
CA ARG A 56 -4.42 -3.17 5.74
C ARG A 56 -3.97 -1.75 5.47
N MET A 57 -4.91 -0.89 5.10
CA MET A 57 -4.70 0.55 4.96
C MET A 57 -5.95 1.28 5.43
N MET A 58 -5.78 2.19 6.39
CA MET A 58 -6.87 2.86 7.08
C MET A 58 -7.88 1.82 7.59
N SER A 59 -9.11 1.87 7.07
CA SER A 59 -10.18 0.98 7.46
C SER A 59 -10.37 -0.20 6.48
N ALA A 60 -9.60 -0.23 5.39
CA ALA A 60 -9.68 -1.27 4.37
C ALA A 60 -8.75 -2.44 4.71
N GLU A 61 -9.27 -3.64 4.53
CA GLU A 61 -8.55 -4.91 4.69
C GLU A 61 -8.79 -5.71 3.42
N VAL A 62 -7.71 -6.22 2.82
CA VAL A 62 -7.75 -6.94 1.54
C VAL A 62 -6.76 -8.10 1.62
N GLU A 63 -7.24 -9.31 1.32
CA GLU A 63 -6.39 -10.49 1.17
C GLU A 63 -5.51 -10.36 -0.08
N TYR A 64 -4.23 -10.69 0.04
CA TYR A 64 -3.31 -10.69 -1.10
C TYR A 64 -3.70 -11.77 -2.11
N GLY A 65 -3.81 -11.42 -3.40
CA GLY A 65 -4.30 -12.34 -4.43
C GLY A 65 -3.31 -13.42 -4.91
N TYR A 66 -2.03 -13.35 -4.52
CA TYR A 66 -0.98 -14.31 -4.90
C TYR A 66 -0.76 -14.50 -6.43
N GLU A 67 -1.21 -13.55 -7.25
CA GLU A 67 -0.97 -13.59 -8.68
C GLU A 67 0.51 -13.37 -9.01
N TYR A 68 1.07 -14.15 -9.95
CA TYR A 68 2.44 -13.94 -10.38
C TYR A 68 2.56 -12.77 -11.34
N LEU A 69 3.16 -11.68 -10.89
CA LEU A 69 3.27 -10.42 -11.63
C LEU A 69 4.65 -10.20 -12.29
N GLY A 70 5.55 -11.18 -12.16
CA GLY A 70 6.90 -11.12 -12.70
C GLY A 70 7.83 -10.11 -11.99
N ASN A 71 9.04 -9.95 -12.53
CA ASN A 71 10.05 -9.05 -12.00
C ASN A 71 9.94 -7.66 -12.63
N SER A 72 8.94 -6.90 -12.21
CA SER A 72 8.69 -5.54 -12.69
C SER A 72 9.34 -4.49 -11.78
N SER A 73 9.72 -3.33 -12.34
CA SER A 73 10.13 -2.17 -11.54
C SER A 73 8.96 -1.63 -10.72
N ARG A 74 9.24 -1.19 -9.49
CA ARG A 74 8.28 -0.49 -8.62
C ARG A 74 8.28 1.02 -8.91
N LEU A 75 7.11 1.64 -8.79
CA LEU A 75 6.98 3.09 -8.82
C LEU A 75 7.62 3.68 -7.55
N VAL A 76 8.32 4.80 -7.67
CA VAL A 76 8.82 5.51 -6.49
C VAL A 76 7.63 6.02 -5.68
N ILE A 77 7.54 5.60 -4.43
CA ILE A 77 6.45 5.97 -3.54
C ILE A 77 6.73 7.36 -2.98
N THR A 78 5.80 8.28 -3.23
CA THR A 78 5.85 9.67 -2.77
C THR A 78 4.63 9.97 -1.90
N PRO A 79 4.63 11.05 -1.11
CA PRO A 79 3.44 11.44 -0.34
C PRO A 79 2.17 11.64 -1.18
N LEU A 80 2.31 11.96 -2.47
CA LEU A 80 1.17 12.04 -3.38
C LEU A 80 0.65 10.65 -3.76
N THR A 81 1.54 9.71 -4.04
CA THR A 81 1.21 8.30 -4.33
C THR A 81 0.52 7.65 -3.13
N ASP A 82 1.00 7.89 -1.90
CA ASP A 82 0.38 7.38 -0.67
C ASP A 82 -1.08 7.85 -0.53
N ARG A 83 -1.35 9.12 -0.78
CA ARG A 83 -2.72 9.65 -0.76
C ARG A 83 -3.61 9.01 -1.82
N CYS A 84 -3.06 8.71 -2.99
CA CYS A 84 -3.77 7.95 -4.00
C CYS A 84 -4.08 6.53 -3.51
N TYR A 85 -3.14 5.84 -2.86
CA TYR A 85 -3.37 4.50 -2.31
C TYR A 85 -4.45 4.49 -1.24
N ILE A 86 -4.45 5.46 -0.33
CA ILE A 86 -5.51 5.61 0.68
C ILE A 86 -6.87 5.73 0.00
N THR A 87 -6.98 6.59 -1.00
CA THR A 87 -8.26 6.80 -1.70
C THR A 87 -8.73 5.54 -2.44
N LEU A 88 -7.81 4.87 -3.14
CA LEU A 88 -8.11 3.67 -3.93
C LEU A 88 -8.50 2.48 -3.03
N THR A 89 -7.79 2.25 -1.92
CA THR A 89 -8.10 1.16 -0.99
C THR A 89 -9.44 1.39 -0.28
N GLN A 90 -9.76 2.64 0.09
CA GLN A 90 -11.06 2.98 0.66
C GLN A 90 -12.20 2.82 -0.37
N ALA A 91 -11.97 3.21 -1.63
CA ALA A 91 -12.95 2.97 -2.70
C ALA A 91 -13.21 1.47 -2.89
N GLN A 92 -12.14 0.65 -2.91
CA GLN A 92 -12.25 -0.80 -3.03
C GLN A 92 -13.07 -1.41 -1.87
N ARG A 93 -12.82 -0.98 -0.62
CA ARG A 93 -13.60 -1.40 0.56
C ARG A 93 -15.09 -1.11 0.41
N LEU A 94 -15.44 0.02 -0.21
CA LEU A 94 -16.81 0.45 -0.43
C LEU A 94 -17.44 -0.14 -1.71
N VAL A 95 -16.74 -1.05 -2.39
CA VAL A 95 -17.17 -1.63 -3.67
C VAL A 95 -17.38 -0.53 -4.74
N LEU A 96 -16.52 0.49 -4.72
CA LEU A 96 -16.50 1.60 -5.66
C LEU A 96 -15.25 1.56 -6.54
N GLY A 97 -15.38 2.06 -7.77
CA GLY A 97 -14.23 2.28 -8.65
C GLY A 97 -13.44 3.52 -8.26
N GLY A 98 -12.11 3.46 -8.37
CA GLY A 98 -11.23 4.60 -8.18
C GLY A 98 -10.76 5.18 -9.52
N ALA A 99 -10.98 6.48 -9.74
CA ALA A 99 -10.53 7.18 -10.96
C ALA A 99 -9.62 8.37 -10.61
N PRO A 100 -8.29 8.18 -10.55
CA PRO A 100 -7.36 9.29 -10.35
C PRO A 100 -7.44 10.28 -11.51
N ALA A 101 -7.55 11.58 -11.19
CA ALA A 101 -7.61 12.66 -12.18
C ALA A 101 -6.39 13.61 -12.04
N GLY A 102 -5.92 14.14 -13.16
CA GLY A 102 -4.75 15.03 -13.19
C GLY A 102 -4.13 15.17 -14.59
N PRO A 103 -3.22 16.14 -14.80
CA PRO A 103 -2.58 16.41 -16.09
C PRO A 103 -1.90 15.19 -16.73
N ALA A 104 -1.61 15.26 -18.03
CA ALA A 104 -0.84 14.21 -18.71
C ALA A 104 0.56 14.06 -18.06
N GLY A 105 1.04 12.82 -17.93
CA GLY A 105 2.37 12.54 -17.36
C GLY A 105 2.48 12.51 -15.83
N THR A 106 1.39 12.68 -15.08
CA THR A 106 1.42 12.68 -13.59
C THR A 106 1.33 11.29 -12.94
N GLY A 107 1.67 10.21 -13.65
CA GLY A 107 1.77 8.87 -13.05
C GLY A 107 0.44 8.22 -12.60
N LYS A 108 -0.72 8.65 -13.13
CA LYS A 108 -2.05 8.16 -12.70
C LYS A 108 -2.22 6.66 -12.90
N THR A 109 -1.94 6.19 -14.11
CA THR A 109 -2.08 4.79 -14.50
C THR A 109 -1.03 3.94 -13.79
N GLU A 110 0.18 4.48 -13.64
CA GLU A 110 1.31 3.87 -12.97
C GLU A 110 1.01 3.67 -11.48
N SER A 111 0.36 4.64 -10.82
CA SER A 111 -0.05 4.53 -9.42
C SER A 111 -1.07 3.41 -9.22
N VAL A 112 -2.09 3.32 -10.07
CA VAL A 112 -3.09 2.24 -9.99
C VAL A 112 -2.44 0.87 -10.24
N LYS A 113 -1.56 0.77 -11.23
CA LYS A 113 -0.84 -0.46 -11.54
C LYS A 113 0.12 -0.89 -10.44
N ASP A 114 0.75 0.05 -9.75
CA ASP A 114 1.69 -0.26 -8.68
C ASP A 114 0.98 -0.70 -7.40
N LEU A 115 -0.17 -0.11 -7.08
CA LEU A 115 -1.01 -0.55 -5.95
C LEU A 115 -1.52 -1.99 -6.12
N ALA A 116 -1.84 -2.40 -7.34
CA ALA A 116 -2.36 -3.73 -7.64
C ALA A 116 -1.30 -4.86 -7.54
N ARG A 117 -0.03 -4.53 -7.25
CA ARG A 117 1.09 -5.48 -7.24
C ARG A 117 1.57 -5.85 -5.85
#